data_AF-A0A437PQV2-F1
#
_entry.id   AF-A0A437PQV2-F1
#
_cell.length_a   1.000
_cell.length_b   1.000
_cell.length_c   1.000
_cell.angle_alpha   90.00
_cell.angle_beta   90.00
_cell.angle_gamma   90.00
#
_symmetry.space_group_name_H-M   'P 1'
#
loop_
_entity.id
_entity.type
_entity.pdbx_description
1 polymer ?
#
loop_
_entity_poly.entity_id
_entity_poly.type
_entity_poly.pdbx_seq_one_letter_code
_entity_poly.pdbx_strand_id
1 'polypeptide(L)'
;MKVKFQQLFTDKVQQIGYWGNSEDLHIWIETASTTEKKWFNYSFQKNQITEIPYPFDFKNQYNFIQASGKIAYFSELLQGKNPVVNQVLAIDLSNGKTSQQVMKLEKTFEINTPNHYAEGQEYFKEFQEFFEKKFNEQIGKGIDYYEGEDQLVFSYYIYKNAWVNILKVCNSSFDILWKDQLDENDLIGKITFQIVANHLIYIKNKHQLIVLAHE
;
A
#
# COMPACT_ATOMS: atom_id res chain seq x y z
N MET A 1 -8.27 -3.89 -17.12
CA MET A 1 -7.70 -3.07 -16.03
C MET A 1 -7.06 -1.82 -16.60
N LYS A 2 -7.29 -0.64 -15.99
CA LYS A 2 -6.70 0.63 -16.41
C LYS A 2 -6.25 1.47 -15.22
N VAL A 3 -5.33 2.41 -15.46
CA VAL A 3 -4.91 3.41 -14.48
C VAL A 3 -6.05 4.41 -14.27
N LYS A 4 -6.64 4.39 -13.07
CA LYS A 4 -7.65 5.37 -12.66
C LYS A 4 -6.98 6.66 -12.17
N PHE A 5 -5.91 6.50 -11.41
CA PHE A 5 -5.15 7.61 -10.84
C PHE A 5 -3.67 7.22 -10.71
N GLN A 6 -2.80 8.22 -10.88
CA GLN A 6 -1.40 8.11 -10.53
C GLN A 6 -0.87 9.47 -10.07
N GLN A 7 0.01 9.46 -9.07
CA GLN A 7 0.69 10.65 -8.58
C GLN A 7 2.16 10.31 -8.32
N LEU A 8 3.06 11.09 -8.92
CA LEU A 8 4.49 11.08 -8.56
C LEU A 8 4.74 12.12 -7.47
N PHE A 9 5.34 11.69 -6.36
CA PHE A 9 5.76 12.55 -5.26
C PHE A 9 7.25 12.87 -5.37
N THR A 10 7.62 14.09 -4.97
CA THR A 10 9.02 14.50 -4.88
C THR A 10 9.76 13.70 -3.81
N ASP A 11 9.10 13.48 -2.67
CA ASP A 11 9.65 12.78 -1.52
C ASP A 11 9.17 11.32 -1.47
N LYS A 12 9.91 10.47 -0.74
CA LYS A 12 9.56 9.05 -0.58
C LYS A 12 8.23 8.91 0.16
N VAL A 13 7.30 8.16 -0.41
CA VAL A 13 6.12 7.64 0.27
C VAL A 13 6.58 6.68 1.36
N GLN A 14 6.27 7.03 2.61
CA GLN A 14 6.63 6.23 3.79
C GLN A 14 5.52 5.24 4.15
N GLN A 15 4.28 5.71 4.06
CA GLN A 15 3.12 4.95 4.46
C GLN A 15 1.87 5.49 3.79
N ILE A 16 0.88 4.61 3.65
CA ILE A 16 -0.46 4.94 3.25
C ILE A 16 -1.46 4.33 4.23
N GLY A 17 -2.65 4.89 4.28
CA GLY A 17 -3.76 4.41 5.09
C GLY A 17 -5.07 4.78 4.41
N TYR A 18 -6.15 4.11 4.77
CA TYR A 18 -7.46 4.32 4.16
C TYR A 18 -8.43 4.88 5.19
N TRP A 19 -9.29 5.80 4.76
CA TRP A 19 -10.27 6.44 5.62
C TRP A 19 -11.54 6.80 4.85
N GLY A 20 -12.57 7.23 5.59
CA GLY A 20 -13.89 7.52 5.03
C GLY A 20 -14.85 6.33 5.11
N ASN A 21 -15.70 6.17 4.10
CA ASN A 21 -16.70 5.10 4.02
C ASN A 21 -16.83 4.59 2.56
N SER A 22 -17.76 3.67 2.31
CA SER A 22 -17.97 3.07 0.98
C SER A 22 -18.37 4.08 -0.12
N GLU A 23 -18.97 5.22 0.25
CA GLU A 23 -19.40 6.27 -0.69
C GLU A 23 -18.36 7.41 -0.80
N ASP A 24 -17.54 7.59 0.22
CA ASP A 24 -16.51 8.63 0.33
C ASP A 24 -15.19 8.01 0.78
N LEU A 25 -14.59 7.21 -0.10
CA LEU A 25 -13.32 6.52 0.15
C LEU A 25 -12.14 7.46 -0.11
N HIS A 26 -11.15 7.37 0.75
CA HIS A 26 -9.91 8.13 0.66
C HIS A 26 -8.66 7.31 0.94
N ILE A 27 -7.53 7.77 0.40
CA ILE A 27 -6.19 7.35 0.80
C ILE A 27 -5.52 8.54 1.50
N TRP A 28 -5.06 8.32 2.72
CA TRP A 28 -4.08 9.17 3.37
C TRP A 28 -2.67 8.69 2.99
N ILE A 29 -1.79 9.62 2.66
CA ILE A 29 -0.40 9.34 2.24
C ILE A 29 0.54 10.22 3.06
N GLU A 30 1.59 9.63 3.62
CA GLU A 30 2.73 10.38 4.16
C GLU A 30 3.94 10.25 3.24
N THR A 31 4.51 11.38 2.86
CA THR A 31 5.83 11.43 2.23
C THR A 31 6.84 12.06 3.18
N ALA A 32 8.09 11.64 3.09
CA ALA A 32 9.16 12.18 3.92
C ALA A 32 10.48 12.29 3.16
N SER A 33 11.20 13.38 3.47
CA SER A 33 12.61 13.59 3.15
C SER A 33 13.44 13.61 4.45
N THR A 34 14.70 14.00 4.35
CA THR A 34 15.55 14.21 5.53
C THR A 34 15.18 15.46 6.33
N THR A 35 14.40 16.39 5.74
CA THR A 35 14.11 17.69 6.34
C THR A 35 12.62 17.98 6.50
N GLU A 36 11.74 17.21 5.86
CA GLU A 36 10.32 17.52 5.80
C GLU A 36 9.45 16.25 5.75
N LYS A 37 8.23 16.34 6.29
CA LYS A 37 7.16 15.37 6.12
C LYS A 37 5.91 16.08 5.60
N LYS A 38 5.21 15.46 4.64
CA LYS A 38 3.96 15.98 4.07
C LYS A 38 2.88 14.92 4.11
N TRP A 39 1.66 15.36 4.39
CA TRP A 39 0.48 14.51 4.35
C TRP A 39 -0.39 14.90 3.15
N PHE A 40 -0.91 13.90 2.47
CA PHE A 40 -1.82 14.07 1.35
C PHE A 40 -3.07 13.23 1.55
N ASN A 41 -4.15 13.70 0.95
CA ASN A 41 -5.41 13.01 0.80
C ASN A 41 -5.69 12.78 -0.68
N TYR A 42 -5.84 11.54 -1.11
CA TYR A 42 -6.45 11.22 -2.39
C TYR A 42 -7.92 10.82 -2.19
N SER A 43 -8.84 11.51 -2.87
CA SER A 43 -10.28 11.19 -2.88
C SER A 43 -10.64 10.38 -4.12
N PHE A 44 -11.23 9.20 -3.92
CA PHE A 44 -11.69 8.37 -5.04
C PHE A 44 -12.87 8.98 -5.79
N GLN A 45 -13.76 9.68 -5.08
CA GLN A 45 -14.92 10.34 -5.68
C GLN A 45 -14.50 11.50 -6.59
N LYS A 46 -13.57 12.33 -6.12
CA LYS A 46 -13.08 13.50 -6.88
C LYS A 46 -11.96 13.16 -7.85
N ASN A 47 -11.36 11.98 -7.73
CA ASN A 47 -10.17 11.55 -8.46
C ASN A 47 -9.02 12.58 -8.38
N GLN A 48 -8.78 13.12 -7.18
CA GLN A 48 -7.86 14.23 -6.94
C GLN A 48 -7.09 14.05 -5.65
N ILE A 49 -5.87 14.58 -5.64
CA ILE A 49 -5.02 14.66 -4.46
C ILE A 49 -4.98 16.09 -3.91
N THR A 50 -5.03 16.23 -2.59
CA THR A 50 -4.92 17.49 -1.87
C THR A 50 -3.95 17.33 -0.70
N GLU A 51 -3.21 18.38 -0.36
CA GLU A 51 -2.36 18.39 0.84
C GLU A 51 -3.21 18.53 2.11
N ILE A 52 -2.82 17.82 3.17
CA ILE A 52 -3.36 17.95 4.52
C ILE A 52 -2.30 18.68 5.36
N PRO A 53 -2.68 19.71 6.14
CA PRO A 53 -1.76 20.34 7.08
C PRO A 53 -1.12 19.29 8.00
N TYR A 54 0.21 19.27 8.07
CA TYR A 54 0.94 18.30 8.89
C TYR A 54 0.75 18.64 10.39
N PRO A 55 0.18 17.73 11.20
CA PRO A 55 -0.29 18.06 12.56
C PRO A 55 0.79 18.09 13.64
N PHE A 56 2.03 17.66 13.35
CA PHE A 56 3.01 17.31 14.37
C PHE A 56 4.36 18.04 14.25
N ASP A 57 5.17 17.98 15.33
CA ASP A 57 6.62 18.15 15.21
C ASP A 57 7.20 16.96 14.41
N PHE A 58 7.97 17.25 13.38
CA PHE A 58 8.48 16.29 12.40
C PHE A 58 9.48 15.28 12.97
N LYS A 59 9.98 15.49 14.20
CA LYS A 59 10.99 14.64 14.86
C LYS A 59 10.48 13.24 15.23
N ASN A 60 9.18 13.08 15.46
CA ASN A 60 8.62 11.79 15.90
C ASN A 60 8.11 10.96 14.71
N GLN A 61 8.06 9.65 14.89
CA GLN A 61 7.46 8.72 13.94
C GLN A 61 6.05 8.38 14.40
N TYR A 62 5.09 8.56 13.49
CA TYR A 62 3.70 8.24 13.68
C TYR A 62 3.34 7.16 12.68
N ASN A 63 2.74 6.05 13.12
CA ASN A 63 2.27 5.01 12.21
C ASN A 63 0.75 5.03 12.16
N PHE A 64 0.19 4.96 10.97
CA PHE A 64 -1.24 4.80 10.78
C PHE A 64 -1.71 3.46 11.36
N ILE A 65 -2.76 3.50 12.18
CA ILE A 65 -3.38 2.30 12.77
C ILE A 65 -4.64 1.96 12.00
N GLN A 66 -5.61 2.88 12.00
CA GLN A 66 -6.91 2.76 11.34
C GLN A 66 -7.61 4.12 11.30
N ALA A 67 -8.76 4.19 10.64
CA ALA A 67 -9.64 5.35 10.66
C ALA A 67 -11.11 4.96 10.86
N SER A 68 -11.89 5.85 11.48
CA SER A 68 -13.35 5.82 11.58
C SER A 68 -13.89 7.12 11.02
N GLY A 69 -14.56 7.03 9.87
CA GLY A 69 -14.93 8.20 9.06
C GLY A 69 -13.70 9.07 8.76
N LYS A 70 -13.75 10.33 9.16
CA LYS A 70 -12.67 11.32 8.96
C LYS A 70 -11.58 11.31 10.04
N ILE A 71 -11.76 10.54 11.11
CA ILE A 71 -10.79 10.49 12.20
C ILE A 71 -9.87 9.29 12.00
N ALA A 72 -8.57 9.55 11.86
CA ALA A 72 -7.54 8.54 11.81
C ALA A 72 -6.76 8.49 13.13
N TYR A 73 -6.31 7.28 13.48
CA TYR A 73 -5.58 7.02 14.70
C TYR A 73 -4.14 6.64 14.36
N PHE A 74 -3.20 7.25 15.07
CA PHE A 74 -1.78 7.09 14.85
C PHE A 74 -1.07 6.68 16.14
N SER A 75 -0.18 5.70 16.08
CA SER A 75 0.74 5.40 17.18
C SER A 75 1.97 6.27 17.06
N GLU A 76 2.27 7.07 18.08
CA GLU A 76 3.57 7.72 18.21
C GLU A 76 4.56 6.72 18.80
N LEU A 77 5.72 6.54 18.15
CA LEU A 77 6.79 5.67 18.63
C LEU A 77 7.93 6.47 19.27
N LEU A 78 8.39 6.04 20.45
CA LEU A 78 9.66 6.50 21.01
C LEU A 78 10.80 5.83 20.23
N GLN A 79 11.72 6.64 19.69
CA GLN A 79 12.86 6.13 18.94
C GLN A 79 13.84 5.36 19.87
N GLY A 80 14.31 4.21 19.42
CA GLY A 80 15.27 3.37 20.14
C GLY A 80 15.45 2.00 19.46
N LYS A 81 16.35 1.16 19.97
CA LYS A 81 16.58 -0.20 19.43
C LYS A 81 15.31 -1.06 19.46
N ASN A 82 14.42 -0.81 20.42
CA ASN A 82 13.10 -1.43 20.55
C ASN A 82 12.07 -0.30 20.69
N PRO A 83 11.47 0.18 19.59
CA PRO A 83 10.50 1.27 19.67
C PRO A 83 9.28 0.83 20.48
N VAL A 84 8.86 1.68 21.42
CA VAL A 84 7.68 1.49 22.24
C VAL A 84 6.64 2.53 21.86
N VAL A 85 5.36 2.14 21.84
CA VAL A 85 4.26 3.07 21.63
C VAL A 85 4.21 4.03 22.81
N ASN A 86 4.42 5.32 22.53
CA ASN A 86 4.30 6.40 23.51
C ASN A 86 2.83 6.68 23.83
N GLN A 87 2.07 6.91 22.77
CA GLN A 87 0.65 7.26 22.82
C GLN A 87 -0.03 6.97 21.49
N VAL A 88 -1.36 6.98 21.52
CA VAL A 88 -2.20 6.97 20.33
C VAL A 88 -2.87 8.33 20.19
N LEU A 89 -2.75 8.94 19.01
CA LEU A 89 -3.32 10.23 18.68
C LEU A 89 -4.46 10.05 17.68
N ALA A 90 -5.56 10.77 17.91
CA ALA A 90 -6.65 10.87 16.96
C ALA A 90 -6.53 12.18 16.16
N ILE A 91 -6.59 12.10 14.83
CA ILE A 91 -6.42 13.24 13.92
C ILE A 91 -7.61 13.30 12.96
N ASP A 92 -8.21 14.48 12.82
CA ASP A 92 -9.19 14.76 11.78
C ASP A 92 -8.47 15.02 10.45
N LEU A 93 -8.52 14.05 9.54
CA LEU A 93 -7.82 14.09 8.26
C LEU A 93 -8.39 15.14 7.28
N SER A 94 -9.58 15.70 7.56
CA SER A 94 -10.13 16.79 6.74
C SER A 94 -9.42 18.14 6.96
N ASN A 95 -8.71 18.30 8.08
CA ASN A 95 -8.10 19.57 8.46
C ASN A 95 -6.74 19.44 9.17
N GLY A 96 -6.27 18.23 9.44
CA GLY A 96 -4.98 17.99 10.09
C GLY A 96 -4.94 18.45 11.56
N LYS A 97 -6.06 18.39 12.29
CA LYS A 97 -6.09 18.77 13.72
C LYS A 97 -6.31 17.56 14.62
N THR A 98 -5.80 17.64 15.84
CA THR A 98 -6.04 16.63 16.87
C THR A 98 -7.52 16.58 17.26
N SER A 99 -7.97 15.37 17.60
CA SER A 99 -9.33 15.05 18.03
C SER A 99 -9.29 14.34 19.37
N GLN A 100 -10.37 14.46 20.15
CA GLN A 100 -10.55 13.73 21.41
C GLN A 100 -11.39 12.44 21.23
N GLN A 101 -11.77 12.10 19.99
CA GLN A 101 -12.56 10.90 19.75
C GLN A 101 -11.77 9.64 20.11
N VAL A 102 -12.41 8.76 20.86
CA VAL A 102 -11.84 7.45 21.24
C VAL A 102 -11.91 6.51 20.06
N MET A 103 -10.86 5.70 19.88
CA MET A 103 -10.78 4.68 18.83
C MET A 103 -11.96 3.70 18.93
N LYS A 104 -12.72 3.62 17.84
CA LYS A 104 -13.75 2.60 17.64
C LYS A 104 -13.36 1.73 16.46
N LEU A 105 -13.55 0.43 16.60
CA LEU A 105 -13.40 -0.49 15.49
C LEU A 105 -14.65 -0.37 14.61
N GLU A 106 -14.50 0.23 13.44
CA GLU A 106 -15.57 0.33 12.45
C GLU A 106 -15.04 -0.21 11.13
N LYS A 107 -15.69 -1.26 10.61
CA LYS A 107 -15.40 -1.73 9.26
C LYS A 107 -16.16 -0.83 8.29
N THR A 108 -15.44 0.07 7.64
CA THR A 108 -16.02 1.09 6.74
C THR A 108 -16.10 0.64 5.29
N PHE A 109 -15.15 -0.18 4.84
CA PHE A 109 -15.10 -0.77 3.50
C PHE A 109 -14.18 -2.00 3.51
N GLU A 110 -14.18 -2.74 2.41
CA GLU A 110 -13.35 -3.93 2.24
C GLU A 110 -11.92 -3.57 1.83
N ILE A 111 -10.96 -4.09 2.58
CA ILE A 111 -9.53 -4.04 2.29
C ILE A 111 -9.04 -5.48 2.28
N ASN A 112 -8.57 -5.96 1.12
CA ASN A 112 -7.95 -7.25 0.98
C ASN A 112 -6.44 -7.07 0.82
N THR A 113 -5.70 -7.66 1.74
CA THR A 113 -4.23 -7.71 1.72
C THR A 113 -3.81 -9.04 1.09
N PRO A 114 -2.79 -9.06 0.22
CA PRO A 114 -2.29 -10.30 -0.36
C PRO A 114 -1.72 -11.23 0.70
N ASN A 115 -1.77 -12.53 0.40
CA ASN A 115 -1.04 -13.55 1.14
C ASN A 115 0.43 -13.51 0.73
N HIS A 116 1.34 -13.50 1.70
CA HIS A 116 2.77 -13.48 1.45
C HIS A 116 3.36 -14.90 1.60
N TYR A 117 4.10 -15.34 0.59
CA TYR A 117 4.85 -16.59 0.59
C TYR A 117 6.32 -16.28 0.34
N ALA A 118 7.16 -16.41 1.36
CA ALA A 118 8.59 -16.19 1.26
C ALA A 118 9.34 -17.45 0.79
N GLU A 119 10.55 -17.27 0.28
CA GLU A 119 11.46 -18.39 -0.02
C GLU A 119 11.64 -19.31 1.20
N GLY A 120 11.45 -20.62 0.97
CA GLY A 120 11.52 -21.64 2.02
C GLY A 120 10.23 -21.84 2.83
N GLN A 121 9.19 -21.04 2.61
CA GLN A 121 7.86 -21.30 3.19
C GLN A 121 7.06 -22.31 2.36
N GLU A 122 6.04 -22.91 2.98
CA GLU A 122 5.08 -23.77 2.31
C GLU A 122 4.44 -23.03 1.12
N TYR A 123 4.13 -23.76 0.03
CA TYR A 123 3.54 -23.25 -1.21
C TYR A 123 4.45 -22.38 -2.10
N PHE A 124 5.59 -21.86 -1.61
CA PHE A 124 6.47 -21.02 -2.44
C PHE A 124 7.05 -21.80 -3.64
N LYS A 125 7.45 -23.06 -3.43
CA LYS A 125 8.02 -23.89 -4.48
C LYS A 125 7.00 -24.18 -5.59
N GLU A 126 5.75 -24.40 -5.22
CA GLU A 126 4.62 -24.59 -6.12
C GLU A 126 4.40 -23.35 -6.99
N PHE A 127 4.50 -22.14 -6.41
CA PHE A 127 4.50 -20.90 -7.18
C PHE A 127 5.69 -20.80 -8.13
N GLN A 128 6.89 -21.19 -7.72
CA GLN A 128 8.06 -21.20 -8.61
C GLN A 128 7.83 -22.09 -9.83
N GLU A 129 7.42 -23.34 -9.61
CA GLU A 129 7.14 -24.29 -10.68
C GLU A 129 6.00 -23.82 -11.60
N PHE A 130 4.95 -23.23 -11.02
CA PHE A 130 3.85 -22.65 -11.77
C PHE A 130 4.30 -21.48 -12.66
N PHE A 131 5.07 -20.54 -12.13
CA PHE A 131 5.54 -19.37 -12.87
C PHE A 131 6.52 -19.75 -13.99
N GLU A 132 7.40 -20.71 -13.75
CA GLU A 132 8.28 -21.24 -14.78
C GLU A 132 7.46 -21.86 -15.93
N LYS A 133 6.52 -22.75 -15.62
CA LYS A 133 5.71 -23.44 -16.64
C LYS A 133 4.76 -22.49 -17.39
N LYS A 134 4.10 -21.57 -16.68
CA LYS A 134 3.03 -20.74 -17.25
C LYS A 134 3.54 -19.45 -17.88
N PHE A 135 4.57 -18.84 -17.31
CA PHE A 135 5.09 -17.53 -17.73
C PHE A 135 6.53 -17.55 -18.19
N ASN A 136 7.25 -18.68 -18.07
CA ASN A 136 8.68 -18.77 -18.33
C ASN A 136 9.48 -17.75 -17.50
N GLU A 137 9.09 -17.57 -16.24
CA GLU A 137 9.73 -16.65 -15.29
C GLU A 137 10.19 -17.40 -14.05
N GLN A 138 11.45 -17.19 -13.67
CA GLN A 138 12.06 -17.75 -12.47
C GLN A 138 11.89 -16.77 -11.31
N ILE A 139 10.91 -17.02 -10.45
CA ILE A 139 10.68 -16.17 -9.26
C ILE A 139 11.58 -16.62 -8.10
N GLY A 140 12.03 -15.67 -7.30
CA GLY A 140 12.84 -15.89 -6.10
C GLY A 140 12.37 -15.01 -4.94
N LYS A 141 12.98 -15.16 -3.76
CA LYS A 141 12.75 -14.40 -2.51
C LYS A 141 11.35 -14.46 -1.89
N GLY A 142 10.30 -14.25 -2.66
CA GLY A 142 8.91 -14.27 -2.20
C GLY A 142 7.90 -13.86 -3.26
N ILE A 143 6.63 -14.08 -2.94
CA ILE A 143 5.48 -13.68 -3.75
C ILE A 143 4.32 -13.25 -2.85
N ASP A 144 3.75 -12.10 -3.14
CA ASP A 144 2.46 -11.65 -2.63
C ASP A 144 1.39 -12.05 -3.65
N TYR A 145 0.37 -12.77 -3.19
CA TYR A 145 -0.69 -13.31 -4.04
C TYR A 145 -2.08 -12.95 -3.51
N TYR A 146 -2.95 -12.51 -4.42
CA TYR A 146 -4.37 -12.30 -4.19
C TYR A 146 -5.18 -12.95 -5.32
N GLU A 147 -6.23 -13.65 -4.93
CA GLU A 147 -7.24 -14.23 -5.82
C GLU A 147 -8.59 -13.58 -5.51
N GLY A 148 -9.14 -12.87 -6.49
CA GLY A 148 -10.51 -12.36 -6.47
C GLY A 148 -11.38 -13.11 -7.47
N GLU A 149 -12.65 -12.73 -7.56
CA GLU A 149 -13.64 -13.43 -8.42
C GLU A 149 -13.22 -13.48 -9.90
N ASP A 150 -12.72 -12.36 -10.44
CA ASP A 150 -12.38 -12.24 -11.86
C ASP A 150 -10.89 -11.98 -12.15
N GLN A 151 -10.05 -11.93 -11.10
CA GLN A 151 -8.65 -11.55 -11.26
C GLN A 151 -7.70 -12.25 -10.29
N LEU A 152 -6.50 -12.46 -10.78
CA LEU A 152 -5.35 -12.95 -10.03
C LEU A 152 -4.29 -11.87 -10.00
N VAL A 153 -3.83 -11.48 -8.82
CA VAL A 153 -2.79 -10.46 -8.66
C VAL A 153 -1.58 -11.08 -7.98
N PHE A 154 -0.43 -10.90 -8.62
CA PHE A 154 0.85 -11.40 -8.16
C PHE A 154 1.82 -10.23 -8.05
N SER A 155 2.56 -10.18 -6.96
CA SER A 155 3.77 -9.37 -6.86
C SER A 155 4.91 -10.26 -6.43
N TYR A 156 5.92 -10.39 -7.29
CA TYR A 156 6.98 -11.40 -7.15
C TYR A 156 8.34 -10.81 -7.50
N TYR A 157 9.41 -11.47 -7.07
CA TYR A 157 10.77 -11.01 -7.33
C TYR A 157 11.44 -11.89 -8.38
N ILE A 158 12.10 -11.26 -9.35
CA ILE A 158 12.96 -11.93 -10.34
C ILE A 158 14.34 -11.29 -10.33
N TYR A 159 15.37 -12.07 -10.64
CA TYR A 159 16.74 -11.56 -10.71
C TYR A 159 17.12 -11.17 -12.14
N LYS A 160 17.47 -9.91 -12.35
CA LYS A 160 17.91 -9.33 -13.63
C LYS A 160 19.10 -8.40 -13.39
N ASN A 161 20.25 -8.96 -13.03
CA ASN A 161 21.44 -8.25 -12.51
C ASN A 161 21.24 -7.63 -11.11
N ALA A 162 20.01 -7.24 -10.77
CA ALA A 162 19.54 -6.91 -9.44
C ALA A 162 18.18 -7.60 -9.19
N TRP A 163 17.72 -7.61 -7.94
CA TRP A 163 16.37 -8.07 -7.61
C TRP A 163 15.34 -7.02 -8.05
N VAL A 164 14.37 -7.47 -8.83
CA VAL A 164 13.30 -6.64 -9.37
C VAL A 164 11.96 -7.17 -8.88
N ASN A 165 11.14 -6.31 -8.29
CA ASN A 165 9.78 -6.65 -7.91
C ASN A 165 8.81 -6.31 -9.04
N ILE A 166 8.09 -7.32 -9.53
CA ILE A 166 7.13 -7.21 -10.62
C ILE A 166 5.72 -7.43 -10.08
N LEU A 167 4.81 -6.51 -10.39
CA LEU A 167 3.38 -6.69 -10.24
C LEU A 167 2.80 -7.22 -11.55
N LYS A 168 1.99 -8.27 -11.48
CA LYS A 168 1.27 -8.85 -12.61
C LYS A 168 -0.18 -9.10 -12.21
N VAL A 169 -1.11 -8.63 -13.03
CA VAL A 169 -2.54 -8.90 -12.90
C VAL A 169 -2.97 -9.75 -14.09
N CYS A 170 -3.68 -10.83 -13.82
CA CYS A 170 -4.23 -11.71 -14.82
C CYS A 170 -5.74 -11.92 -14.65
N ASN A 171 -6.41 -12.33 -15.72
CA ASN A 171 -7.74 -12.95 -15.62
C ASN A 171 -7.63 -14.42 -15.14
N SER A 172 -8.76 -15.11 -14.98
CA SER A 172 -8.80 -16.52 -14.57
C SER A 172 -8.21 -17.50 -15.59
N SER A 173 -8.00 -17.08 -16.85
CA SER A 173 -7.26 -17.85 -17.87
C SER A 173 -5.74 -17.60 -17.85
N PHE A 174 -5.29 -16.75 -16.91
CA PHE A 174 -3.94 -16.25 -16.75
C PHE A 174 -3.43 -15.35 -17.90
N ASP A 175 -4.33 -14.79 -18.70
CA ASP A 175 -3.97 -13.74 -19.65
C ASP A 175 -3.59 -12.49 -18.87
N ILE A 176 -2.49 -11.85 -19.26
CA ILE A 176 -1.95 -10.69 -18.56
C ILE A 176 -2.80 -9.46 -18.89
N LEU A 177 -3.49 -8.93 -17.87
CA LEU A 177 -4.28 -7.70 -17.95
C LEU A 177 -3.46 -6.46 -17.60
N TRP A 178 -2.47 -6.60 -16.73
CA TRP A 178 -1.55 -5.54 -16.33
C TRP A 178 -0.21 -6.13 -15.89
N LYS A 179 0.87 -5.40 -16.16
CA LYS A 179 2.21 -5.73 -15.68
C LYS A 179 2.98 -4.44 -15.42
N ASP A 180 3.63 -4.34 -14.26
CA ASP A 180 4.45 -3.20 -13.90
C ASP A 180 5.64 -3.62 -13.03
N GLN A 181 6.71 -2.84 -13.04
CA GLN A 181 7.84 -3.00 -12.14
C GLN A 181 7.64 -2.07 -10.94
N LEU A 182 7.52 -2.65 -9.74
CA LEU A 182 7.28 -1.93 -8.50
C LEU A 182 8.53 -1.30 -7.94
N ASP A 183 9.64 -2.03 -7.93
CA ASP A 183 10.89 -1.57 -7.34
C ASP A 183 12.06 -2.40 -7.87
N GLU A 184 13.27 -1.88 -7.70
CA GLU A 184 14.54 -2.55 -8.00
C GLU A 184 15.49 -2.33 -6.82
N ASN A 185 15.51 -3.29 -5.88
CA ASN A 185 16.43 -3.29 -4.76
C ASN A 185 16.49 -4.67 -4.08
N ASP A 186 17.47 -4.83 -3.20
CA ASP A 186 17.68 -6.10 -2.47
C ASP A 186 16.70 -6.35 -1.33
N LEU A 187 15.95 -5.34 -0.90
CA LEU A 187 15.01 -5.46 0.21
C LEU A 187 13.68 -6.06 -0.27
N ILE A 188 13.13 -6.95 0.53
CA ILE A 188 11.78 -7.48 0.29
C ILE A 188 10.79 -6.50 0.92
N GLY A 189 9.86 -6.00 0.11
CA GLY A 189 8.77 -5.16 0.57
C GLY A 189 7.80 -5.97 1.42
N LYS A 190 7.34 -5.42 2.53
CA LYS A 190 6.21 -5.98 3.29
C LYS A 190 4.93 -5.40 2.69
N ILE A 191 4.05 -6.26 2.19
CA ILE A 191 2.77 -5.89 1.53
C ILE A 191 3.00 -4.95 0.35
N THR A 192 3.18 -5.53 -0.83
CA THR A 192 3.54 -4.77 -2.05
C THR A 192 2.35 -4.10 -2.75
N PHE A 193 1.13 -4.58 -2.50
CA PHE A 193 -0.11 -3.99 -3.00
C PHE A 193 -1.28 -4.31 -2.07
N GLN A 194 -2.41 -3.62 -2.25
CA GLN A 194 -3.67 -3.91 -1.58
C GLN A 194 -4.84 -3.75 -2.55
N ILE A 195 -5.93 -4.49 -2.31
CA ILE A 195 -7.20 -4.31 -3.00
C ILE A 195 -8.15 -3.60 -2.05
N VAL A 196 -8.63 -2.41 -2.43
CA VAL A 196 -9.56 -1.62 -1.61
C VAL A 196 -10.76 -1.22 -2.43
N ALA A 197 -11.95 -1.64 -2.00
CA ALA A 197 -13.21 -1.39 -2.73
C ALA A 197 -13.06 -1.62 -4.25
N ASN A 198 -12.54 -2.81 -4.64
CA ASN A 198 -12.28 -3.23 -6.01
C ASN A 198 -11.23 -2.40 -6.80
N HIS A 199 -10.44 -1.58 -6.13
CA HIS A 199 -9.29 -0.90 -6.73
C HIS A 199 -7.99 -1.56 -6.28
N LEU A 200 -7.07 -1.79 -7.22
CA LEU A 200 -5.73 -2.27 -6.91
C LEU A 200 -4.81 -1.07 -6.68
N ILE A 201 -4.19 -1.01 -5.51
CA ILE A 201 -3.40 0.13 -5.03
C ILE A 201 -1.99 -0.34 -4.71
N TYR A 202 -1.00 0.36 -5.24
CA TYR A 202 0.40 0.06 -4.97
C TYR A 202 1.27 1.32 -5.07
N ILE A 203 2.45 1.25 -4.46
CA ILE A 203 3.48 2.28 -4.55
C ILE A 203 4.62 1.78 -5.42
N LYS A 204 4.93 2.53 -6.48
CA LYS A 204 6.05 2.27 -7.37
C LYS A 204 7.25 3.14 -7.01
N ASN A 205 8.43 2.50 -6.97
CA ASN A 205 9.74 3.06 -6.66
C ASN A 205 9.75 3.91 -5.38
N LYS A 206 8.85 3.62 -4.43
CA LYS A 206 8.61 4.41 -3.20
C LYS A 206 8.24 5.88 -3.43
N HIS A 207 7.88 6.29 -4.65
CA HIS A 207 7.59 7.69 -4.97
C HIS A 207 6.30 7.87 -5.75
N GLN A 208 5.70 6.82 -6.29
CA GLN A 208 4.53 6.95 -7.14
C GLN A 208 3.37 6.13 -6.60
N LEU A 209 2.26 6.78 -6.26
CA LEU A 209 1.01 6.10 -5.98
C LEU A 209 0.34 5.74 -7.31
N ILE A 210 -0.09 4.49 -7.45
CA ILE A 210 -0.87 4.02 -8.60
C ILE A 210 -2.16 3.37 -8.09
N VAL A 211 -3.29 3.76 -8.68
CA VAL A 211 -4.61 3.19 -8.43
C VAL A 211 -5.15 2.65 -9.76
N LEU A 212 -5.35 1.35 -9.82
CA LEU A 212 -5.96 0.66 -10.96
C LEU A 212 -7.41 0.32 -10.65
N ALA A 213 -8.25 0.34 -11.68
CA ALA A 213 -9.63 -0.09 -11.62
C ALA A 213 -9.97 -1.03 -12.78
N HIS A 214 -10.99 -1.87 -12.58
CA HIS A 214 -11.74 -2.48 -13.67
C HIS A 214 -12.69 -1.43 -14.25
N GLU A 215 -12.72 -1.31 -15.56
CA GLU A 215 -13.75 -0.55 -16.28
C GLU A 215 -14.84 -1.50 -16.75
#